data_AF-A0A2H3IY95-F1
#
_entry.id   AF-A0A2H3IY95-F1
#
_cell.length_a   1.000
_cell.length_b   1.000
_cell.length_c   1.000
_cell.angle_alpha   90.00
_cell.angle_beta   90.00
_cell.angle_gamma   90.00
#
_symmetry.space_group_name_H-M   'P 1'
#
loop_
_entity.id
_entity.type
_entity.pdbx_description
1 polymer ?
#
loop_
_entity_poly.entity_id
_entity_poly.type
_entity_poly.pdbx_seq_one_letter_code
_entity_poly.pdbx_strand_id
1 'polypeptide(L)'
;MKYLLAIVNKLLEVYGPDIMVGYDIACAFGRTLAKSSLGPTAQKLRYAGVVPAFHGHSHNRGCQVHWHPMYLEGVGKEDFEGCERCFSESNALASGTRLASHFHRQQAIEEFFTFWGEQKHIESGTFIFSNYKQALGIIEQDSKILAALSMELKVGPADYEAYLQQEKEFLRSLKTEPLEVVRKADYMDALRRLEEAGRCRAATEAEFHNLDYNIIHRGYTRKEIAHVKAQQTSAITRWLAVDEECRLIEEELDIDMRWVPGSAAYEAGVAELAKRDYRRALDDLERLIV
;
A
#
# COMPACT_ATOMS: atom_id res chain seq x y z
N MET A 1 -11.22 -17.02 9.26
CA MET A 1 -10.57 -16.73 10.55
C MET A 1 -11.46 -17.10 11.74
N LYS A 2 -12.02 -18.32 11.81
CA LYS A 2 -12.90 -18.71 12.93
C LYS A 2 -12.12 -18.94 14.24
N TYR A 3 -10.93 -19.53 14.15
CA TYR A 3 -10.08 -19.80 15.31
C TYR A 3 -9.66 -18.54 16.05
N LEU A 4 -9.20 -17.51 15.32
CA LEU A 4 -8.78 -16.26 15.96
C LEU A 4 -9.94 -15.50 16.62
N LEU A 5 -11.14 -15.56 16.05
CA LEU A 5 -12.34 -15.03 16.72
C LEU A 5 -12.63 -15.75 18.03
N ALA A 6 -12.50 -17.08 18.05
CA ALA A 6 -12.69 -17.86 19.29
C ALA A 6 -11.62 -17.54 20.34
N ILE A 7 -10.35 -17.38 19.92
CA ILE A 7 -9.25 -16.96 20.80
C ILE A 7 -9.53 -15.58 21.38
N VAL A 8 -9.86 -14.59 20.54
CA VAL A 8 -10.16 -13.23 21.00
C VAL A 8 -11.37 -13.22 21.95
N ASN A 9 -12.44 -13.97 21.65
CA ASN A 9 -13.57 -14.10 22.58
C ASN A 9 -13.10 -14.59 23.95
N LYS A 10 -12.25 -15.64 23.98
CA LYS A 10 -11.73 -16.16 25.24
C LYS A 10 -10.84 -15.16 25.97
N LEU A 11 -9.98 -14.44 25.26
CA LEU A 11 -9.12 -13.41 25.85
C LEU A 11 -9.94 -12.27 26.46
N LEU A 12 -11.00 -11.83 25.76
CA LEU A 12 -11.92 -10.80 26.26
C LEU A 12 -12.67 -11.26 27.52
N GLU A 13 -13.09 -12.52 27.59
CA GLU A 13 -13.73 -13.11 28.78
C GLU A 13 -12.77 -13.19 29.98
N VAL A 14 -11.50 -13.54 29.74
CA VAL A 14 -10.52 -13.78 30.80
C VAL A 14 -9.89 -12.50 31.33
N TYR A 15 -9.45 -11.62 30.43
CA TYR A 15 -8.68 -10.43 30.80
C TYR A 15 -9.52 -9.16 30.86
N GLY A 16 -10.70 -9.14 30.22
CA GLY A 16 -11.61 -8.00 30.26
C GLY A 16 -11.15 -6.84 29.36
N PRO A 17 -11.28 -5.58 29.83
CA PRO A 17 -11.02 -4.40 29.01
C PRO A 17 -9.52 -4.12 28.79
N ASP A 18 -9.23 -3.30 27.78
CA ASP A 18 -7.90 -2.72 27.48
C ASP A 18 -6.82 -3.75 27.11
N ILE A 19 -7.22 -4.91 26.61
CA ILE A 19 -6.27 -5.91 26.12
C ILE A 19 -5.75 -5.54 24.72
N MET A 20 -4.43 -5.72 24.55
CA MET A 20 -3.75 -5.62 23.27
C MET A 20 -3.23 -6.99 22.85
N VAL A 21 -3.55 -7.41 21.62
CA VAL A 21 -3.22 -8.76 21.14
C VAL A 21 -2.40 -8.68 19.86
N GLY A 22 -1.20 -9.28 19.90
CA GLY A 22 -0.33 -9.45 18.75
C GLY A 22 -0.87 -10.47 17.75
N TYR A 23 -0.86 -10.12 16.46
CA TYR A 23 -1.09 -11.03 15.34
C TYR A 23 -0.54 -10.44 14.04
N ASP A 24 0.17 -11.24 13.24
CA ASP A 24 0.87 -10.79 12.04
C ASP A 24 -0.03 -9.98 11.09
N ILE A 25 -1.29 -10.39 10.97
CA ILE A 25 -2.28 -9.69 10.13
C ILE A 25 -3.36 -9.00 10.95
N ALA A 26 -3.04 -8.52 12.15
CA ALA A 26 -3.98 -7.78 13.02
C ALA A 26 -4.70 -6.66 12.27
N CYS A 27 -4.00 -5.98 11.36
CA CYS A 27 -4.57 -4.92 10.51
C CYS A 27 -5.71 -5.38 9.60
N ALA A 28 -5.65 -6.60 9.08
CA ALA A 28 -6.69 -7.20 8.27
C ALA A 28 -7.77 -7.85 9.15
N PHE A 29 -7.33 -8.51 10.23
CA PHE A 29 -8.21 -9.18 11.17
C PHE A 29 -9.13 -8.20 11.91
N GLY A 30 -8.68 -6.99 12.22
CA GLY A 30 -9.51 -5.96 12.88
C GLY A 30 -10.81 -5.68 12.10
N ARG A 31 -10.76 -5.68 10.76
CA ARG A 31 -11.97 -5.58 9.92
C ARG A 31 -12.90 -6.77 10.06
N THR A 32 -12.33 -7.98 10.17
CA THR A 32 -13.09 -9.22 10.38
C THR A 32 -13.75 -9.24 11.75
N LEU A 33 -13.02 -8.85 12.80
CA LEU A 33 -13.52 -8.76 14.17
C LEU A 33 -14.67 -7.76 14.28
N ALA A 34 -14.50 -6.56 13.73
CA ALA A 34 -15.52 -5.50 13.75
C ALA A 34 -16.83 -5.92 13.04
N LYS A 35 -16.74 -6.74 11.99
CA LYS A 35 -17.91 -7.28 11.25
C LYS A 35 -18.51 -8.54 11.85
N SER A 36 -17.87 -9.12 12.87
CA SER A 36 -18.33 -10.34 13.53
C SER A 36 -19.35 -10.03 14.63
N SER A 37 -19.99 -11.07 15.18
CA SER A 37 -20.82 -10.95 16.38
C SER A 37 -20.07 -10.45 17.62
N LEU A 38 -18.73 -10.51 17.61
CA LEU A 38 -17.89 -10.01 18.71
C LEU A 38 -17.56 -8.52 18.59
N GLY A 39 -17.82 -7.89 17.45
CA GLY A 39 -17.46 -6.48 17.20
C GLY A 39 -17.94 -5.53 18.31
N PRO A 40 -19.22 -5.55 18.72
CA PRO A 40 -19.72 -4.71 19.81
C PRO A 40 -19.01 -4.96 21.15
N THR A 41 -18.73 -6.22 21.48
CA THR A 41 -18.04 -6.60 22.72
C THR A 41 -16.58 -6.15 22.70
N ALA A 42 -15.87 -6.40 21.60
CA ALA A 42 -14.49 -5.98 21.40
C ALA A 42 -14.35 -4.45 21.50
N GLN A 43 -15.28 -3.70 20.90
CA GLN A 43 -15.33 -2.25 21.01
C GLN A 43 -15.61 -1.78 22.44
N LYS A 44 -16.60 -2.38 23.12
CA LYS A 44 -16.95 -2.06 24.52
C LYS A 44 -15.76 -2.28 25.46
N LEU A 45 -15.00 -3.35 25.22
CA LEU A 45 -13.82 -3.71 26.01
C LEU A 45 -12.53 -3.04 25.50
N ARG A 46 -12.59 -2.14 24.52
CA ARG A 46 -11.41 -1.41 23.98
C ARG A 46 -10.27 -2.35 23.56
N TYR A 47 -10.63 -3.47 22.93
CA TYR A 47 -9.67 -4.37 22.30
C TYR A 47 -8.83 -3.63 21.26
N ALA A 48 -7.51 -3.85 21.28
CA ALA A 48 -6.62 -3.44 20.21
C ALA A 48 -5.83 -4.64 19.64
N GLY A 49 -5.70 -4.67 18.32
CA GLY A 49 -4.79 -5.59 17.64
C GLY A 49 -3.45 -4.90 17.39
N VAL A 50 -2.36 -5.65 17.47
CA VAL A 50 -0.99 -5.17 17.21
C VAL A 50 -0.36 -6.09 16.16
N VAL A 51 0.33 -5.53 15.16
CA VAL A 51 1.19 -6.33 14.29
C VAL A 51 2.55 -6.43 14.96
N PRO A 52 3.08 -7.64 15.25
CA PRO A 52 4.36 -7.81 15.94
C PRO A 52 5.52 -7.05 15.28
N ALA A 53 6.52 -6.66 16.06
CA ALA A 53 7.54 -5.69 15.64
C ALA A 53 8.33 -6.13 14.39
N PHE A 54 8.69 -7.41 14.29
CA PHE A 54 9.41 -7.96 13.15
C PHE A 54 8.53 -7.99 11.90
N HIS A 55 7.30 -8.50 12.03
CA HIS A 55 6.35 -8.59 10.92
C HIS A 55 5.86 -7.22 10.46
N GLY A 56 5.72 -6.27 11.39
CA GLY A 56 5.16 -4.96 11.10
C GLY A 56 6.00 -4.14 10.13
N HIS A 57 7.33 -4.29 10.16
CA HIS A 57 8.20 -3.67 9.14
C HIS A 57 8.04 -4.28 7.74
N SER A 58 7.50 -5.49 7.65
CA SER A 58 7.15 -6.11 6.36
C SER A 58 5.80 -5.63 5.83
N HIS A 59 5.08 -4.76 6.54
CA HIS A 59 3.84 -4.18 6.05
C HIS A 59 4.08 -2.82 5.41
N ASN A 60 3.23 -2.40 4.48
CA ASN A 60 3.26 -1.03 3.95
C ASN A 60 3.23 0.05 5.05
N ARG A 61 3.82 1.22 4.78
CA ARG A 61 3.98 2.31 5.77
C ARG A 61 2.65 2.73 6.40
N GLY A 62 1.57 2.78 5.62
CA GLY A 62 0.22 3.09 6.11
C GLY A 62 -0.28 2.11 7.17
N CYS A 63 0.08 0.82 7.06
CA CYS A 63 -0.20 -0.17 8.09
C CYS A 63 0.70 0.03 9.32
N GLN A 64 2.00 0.27 9.12
CA GLN A 64 2.97 0.46 10.21
C GLN A 64 2.52 1.55 11.19
N VAL A 65 2.20 2.75 10.70
CA VAL A 65 1.83 3.90 11.54
C VAL A 65 0.51 3.73 12.33
N HIS A 66 -0.26 2.68 12.05
CA HIS A 66 -1.52 2.38 12.74
C HIS A 66 -1.47 1.12 13.61
N TRP A 67 -0.58 0.17 13.31
CA TRP A 67 -0.64 -1.18 13.90
C TRP A 67 0.68 -1.68 14.47
N HIS A 68 1.81 -1.05 14.15
CA HIS A 68 3.11 -1.45 14.67
C HIS A 68 3.24 -0.98 16.14
N PRO A 69 3.81 -1.79 17.06
CA PRO A 69 3.86 -1.51 18.49
C PRO A 69 4.50 -0.16 18.83
N MET A 70 5.50 0.27 18.06
CA MET A 70 6.13 1.60 18.20
C MET A 70 5.15 2.78 18.17
N TYR A 71 4.02 2.67 17.46
CA TYR A 71 3.03 3.75 17.31
C TYR A 71 1.77 3.53 18.14
N LEU A 72 1.77 2.52 19.03
CA LEU A 72 0.63 2.17 19.87
C LEU A 72 0.95 2.41 21.34
N GLU A 73 0.18 3.29 21.96
CA GLU A 73 0.28 3.53 23.40
C GLU A 73 -0.22 2.32 24.19
N GLY A 74 0.46 1.97 25.28
CA GLY A 74 0.05 0.89 26.18
C GLY A 74 0.72 -0.47 25.96
N VAL A 75 1.42 -0.69 24.84
CA VAL A 75 2.16 -1.94 24.59
C VAL A 75 3.49 -2.05 25.34
N GLY A 76 4.05 -0.91 25.77
CA GLY A 76 5.35 -0.86 26.42
C GLY A 76 6.51 -1.27 25.51
N LYS A 77 7.35 -2.20 25.98
CA LYS A 77 8.52 -2.75 25.25
C LYS A 77 8.25 -4.16 24.68
N GLU A 78 6.99 -4.58 24.66
CA GLU A 78 6.59 -5.87 24.09
C GLU A 78 6.78 -5.87 22.56
N ASP A 79 7.41 -6.93 22.03
CA ASP A 79 7.62 -7.10 20.59
C ASP A 79 6.51 -7.94 19.94
N PHE A 80 5.76 -8.69 20.75
CA PHE A 80 4.69 -9.61 20.35
C PHE A 80 5.17 -10.80 19.49
N GLU A 81 6.46 -11.13 19.50
CA GLU A 81 7.08 -12.23 18.72
C GLU A 81 7.16 -13.55 19.52
N GLY A 82 6.33 -13.69 20.55
CA GLY A 82 6.36 -14.83 21.47
C GLY A 82 5.92 -16.15 20.83
N CYS A 83 5.03 -16.08 19.82
CA CYS A 83 4.46 -17.27 19.18
C CYS A 83 5.50 -18.06 18.41
N GLU A 84 6.38 -17.39 17.67
CA GLU A 84 7.45 -17.97 16.86
C GLU A 84 8.44 -18.74 17.73
N ARG A 85 8.77 -18.19 18.91
CA ARG A 85 9.64 -18.85 19.91
C ARG A 85 8.99 -20.14 20.41
N CYS A 86 7.70 -20.07 20.76
CA CYS A 86 6.92 -21.23 21.18
C CYS A 86 6.88 -22.32 20.08
N PHE A 87 6.62 -21.92 18.83
CA PHE A 87 6.59 -22.85 17.70
C PHE A 87 7.97 -23.49 17.46
N SER A 88 9.04 -22.70 17.54
CA SER A 88 10.41 -23.19 17.39
C SER A 88 10.74 -24.26 18.43
N GLU A 89 10.44 -24.01 19.70
CA GLU A 89 10.66 -24.97 20.79
C GLU A 89 9.78 -26.21 20.64
N SER A 90 8.52 -26.06 20.20
CA SER A 90 7.60 -27.17 20.00
C SER A 90 8.06 -28.20 18.96
N ASN A 91 8.97 -27.81 18.05
CA ASN A 91 9.56 -28.73 17.07
C ASN A 91 10.31 -29.89 17.75
N ALA A 92 10.79 -29.71 18.98
CA ALA A 92 11.43 -30.77 19.75
C ALA A 92 10.50 -31.99 19.97
N LEU A 93 9.18 -31.79 19.97
CA LEU A 93 8.20 -32.87 20.09
C LEU A 93 8.17 -33.80 18.87
N ALA A 94 8.60 -33.33 17.70
CA ALA A 94 8.44 -34.06 16.45
C ALA A 94 9.21 -35.38 16.45
N SER A 95 10.43 -35.40 16.98
CA SER A 95 11.27 -36.59 17.03
C SER A 95 10.73 -37.62 18.03
N GLY A 96 10.33 -37.18 19.23
CA GLY A 96 9.83 -38.03 20.30
C GLY A 96 8.43 -38.61 20.04
N THR A 97 7.58 -37.88 19.30
CA THR A 97 6.19 -38.31 19.03
C THR A 97 6.00 -39.00 17.68
N ARG A 98 7.05 -39.15 16.87
CA ARG A 98 6.95 -39.68 15.49
C ARG A 98 6.34 -41.08 15.42
N LEU A 99 6.67 -41.94 16.38
CA LEU A 99 6.17 -43.32 16.48
C LEU A 99 5.17 -43.52 17.62
N ALA A 100 4.75 -42.42 18.27
CA ALA A 100 3.78 -42.48 19.35
C ALA A 100 2.38 -42.78 18.79
N SER A 101 1.56 -43.47 19.60
CA SER A 101 0.13 -43.55 19.31
C SER A 101 -0.51 -42.16 19.35
N HIS A 102 -1.69 -42.03 18.74
CA HIS A 102 -2.44 -40.77 18.76
C HIS A 102 -2.63 -40.21 20.19
N PHE A 103 -2.99 -41.09 21.13
CA PHE A 103 -3.17 -40.74 22.54
C PHE A 103 -1.88 -40.18 23.17
N HIS A 104 -0.76 -40.90 23.04
CA HIS A 104 0.51 -40.46 23.64
C HIS A 104 1.06 -39.20 22.96
N ARG A 105 0.82 -39.03 21.66
CA ARG A 105 1.19 -37.79 20.95
C ARG A 105 0.40 -36.60 21.47
N GLN A 106 -0.90 -36.74 21.70
CA GLN A 106 -1.72 -35.68 22.29
C GLN A 106 -1.27 -35.36 23.71
N GLN A 107 -1.00 -36.37 24.52
CA GLN A 107 -0.49 -36.19 25.88
C GLN A 107 0.84 -35.42 25.89
N ALA A 108 1.79 -35.78 25.03
CA ALA A 108 3.08 -35.08 24.94
C ALA A 108 2.94 -33.62 24.49
N ILE A 109 2.00 -33.33 23.59
CA ILE A 109 1.68 -31.95 23.17
C ILE A 109 1.12 -31.15 24.35
N GLU A 110 0.15 -31.71 25.08
CA GLU A 110 -0.48 -31.06 26.23
C GLU A 110 0.54 -30.79 27.35
N GLU A 111 1.37 -31.77 27.68
CA GLU A 111 2.43 -31.65 28.69
C GLU A 111 3.44 -30.56 28.31
N PHE A 112 3.85 -30.50 27.04
CA PHE A 112 4.74 -29.45 26.56
C PHE A 112 4.14 -28.05 26.72
N PHE A 113 2.90 -27.83 26.25
CA PHE A 113 2.29 -26.50 26.34
C PHE A 113 1.95 -26.10 27.77
N THR A 114 1.62 -27.07 28.63
CA THR A 114 1.43 -26.84 30.08
C THR A 114 2.74 -26.36 30.71
N PHE A 115 3.82 -27.12 30.54
CA PHE A 115 5.13 -26.77 31.07
C PHE A 115 5.64 -25.43 30.52
N TRP A 116 5.49 -25.20 29.21
CA TRP A 116 5.88 -23.95 28.57
C TRP A 116 5.11 -22.75 29.15
N GLY A 117 3.80 -22.91 29.39
CA GLY A 117 2.98 -21.90 30.05
C GLY A 117 3.43 -21.58 31.48
N GLU A 118 3.75 -22.60 32.28
CA GLU A 118 4.30 -22.43 33.63
C GLU A 118 5.65 -21.69 33.59
N GLN A 119 6.54 -22.10 32.69
CA GLN A 119 7.84 -21.46 32.51
C GLN A 119 7.68 -19.98 32.13
N LYS A 120 6.79 -19.64 31.18
CA LYS A 120 6.50 -18.25 30.83
C LYS A 120 5.90 -17.45 31.96
N HIS A 121 5.04 -18.04 32.76
CA HIS A 121 4.52 -17.38 33.95
C HIS A 121 5.64 -17.03 34.94
N ILE A 122 6.57 -17.96 35.19
CA ILE A 122 7.74 -17.73 36.06
C ILE A 122 8.66 -16.65 35.48
N GLU A 123 8.93 -16.69 34.17
CA GLU A 123 9.81 -15.73 33.49
C GLU A 123 9.22 -14.31 33.39
N SER A 124 7.90 -14.17 33.49
CA SER A 124 7.19 -12.90 33.29
C SER A 124 7.68 -11.77 34.22
N GLY A 125 7.99 -12.09 35.49
CA GLY A 125 8.50 -11.11 36.44
C GLY A 125 9.87 -10.55 36.02
N THR A 126 10.77 -11.43 35.59
CA THR A 126 12.10 -11.03 35.09
C THR A 126 11.99 -10.25 33.79
N PHE A 127 11.08 -10.64 32.90
CA PHE A 127 10.80 -9.94 31.65
C PHE A 127 10.34 -8.50 31.90
N ILE A 128 9.31 -8.32 32.74
CA ILE A 128 8.77 -6.99 33.10
C ILE A 128 9.86 -6.14 33.77
N PHE A 129 10.61 -6.71 34.72
CA PHE A 129 11.68 -5.99 35.42
C PHE A 129 12.80 -5.53 34.49
N SER A 130 13.21 -6.39 33.56
CA SER A 130 14.26 -6.07 32.58
C SER A 130 13.80 -4.98 31.62
N ASN A 131 12.57 -5.06 31.12
CA ASN A 131 11.98 -4.04 30.25
C ASN A 131 11.82 -2.71 30.98
N TYR A 132 11.43 -2.73 32.26
CA TYR A 132 11.35 -1.52 33.08
C TYR A 132 12.72 -0.84 33.23
N LYS A 133 13.77 -1.61 33.56
CA LYS A 133 15.15 -1.08 33.62
C LYS A 133 15.61 -0.50 32.28
N GLN A 134 15.32 -1.19 31.18
CA GLN A 134 15.63 -0.69 29.84
C GLN A 134 14.90 0.63 29.56
N ALA A 135 13.62 0.72 29.89
CA ALA A 135 12.84 1.94 29.71
C ALA A 135 13.41 3.11 30.51
N LEU A 136 13.82 2.89 31.77
CA LEU A 136 14.49 3.91 32.58
C LEU A 136 15.81 4.38 31.94
N GLY A 137 16.63 3.45 31.44
CA GLY A 137 17.88 3.78 30.76
C GLY A 137 17.66 4.62 29.49
N ILE A 138 16.66 4.25 28.69
CA ILE A 138 16.25 5.00 27.50
C ILE A 138 15.79 6.41 27.90
N ILE A 139 14.93 6.55 28.90
CA ILE A 139 14.47 7.86 29.36
C ILE A 139 15.65 8.72 29.82
N GLU A 140 16.60 8.17 30.59
CA GLU A 140 17.75 8.91 31.08
C GLU A 140 18.70 9.38 29.96
N GLN A 141 18.93 8.54 28.96
CA GLN A 141 19.88 8.79 27.88
C GLN A 141 19.24 9.58 26.74
N ASP A 142 18.14 9.05 26.19
CA ASP A 142 17.53 9.55 24.96
C ASP A 142 16.77 10.86 25.19
N SER A 143 16.29 11.15 26.40
CA SER A 143 15.66 12.47 26.67
C SER A 143 16.64 13.63 26.48
N LYS A 144 17.94 13.42 26.76
CA LYS A 144 18.98 14.44 26.56
C LYS A 144 19.26 14.64 25.07
N ILE A 145 19.32 13.55 24.32
CA ILE A 145 19.51 13.56 22.86
C ILE A 145 18.31 14.23 22.20
N LEU A 146 17.09 13.82 22.58
CA LEU A 146 15.85 14.39 22.09
C LEU A 146 15.80 15.89 22.36
N ALA A 147 16.12 16.34 23.59
CA ALA A 147 16.13 17.77 23.91
C ALA A 147 17.12 18.57 23.04
N ALA A 148 18.31 18.04 22.77
CA ALA A 148 19.27 18.68 21.88
C ALA A 148 18.74 18.78 20.44
N LEU A 149 18.19 17.69 19.91
CA LEU A 149 17.59 17.65 18.57
C LEU A 149 16.36 18.56 18.46
N SER A 150 15.52 18.62 19.49
CA SER A 150 14.37 19.53 19.59
C SER A 150 14.80 20.98 19.45
N MET A 151 15.87 21.37 20.13
CA MET A 151 16.41 22.73 20.06
C MET A 151 16.98 23.04 18.67
N GLU A 152 17.74 22.11 18.10
CA GLU A 152 18.36 22.26 16.78
C GLU A 152 17.30 22.39 15.68
N LEU A 153 16.32 21.48 15.67
CA LEU A 153 15.26 21.40 14.67
C LEU A 153 14.10 22.37 14.95
N LYS A 154 14.08 23.02 16.13
CA LYS A 154 13.03 23.93 16.61
C LYS A 154 11.65 23.27 16.65
N VAL A 155 11.62 22.04 17.16
CA VAL A 155 10.42 21.22 17.30
C VAL A 155 10.17 20.87 18.76
N GLY A 156 8.92 20.62 19.12
CA GLY A 156 8.51 20.20 20.45
C GLY A 156 7.57 18.98 20.43
N PRO A 157 7.13 18.52 21.61
CA PRO A 157 6.28 17.34 21.74
C PRO A 157 5.00 17.38 20.89
N ALA A 158 4.38 18.55 20.76
CA ALA A 158 3.19 18.72 19.92
C ALA A 158 3.48 18.50 18.44
N ASP A 159 4.69 18.85 17.96
CA ASP A 159 5.09 18.66 16.58
C ASP A 159 5.27 17.17 16.26
N TYR A 160 5.73 16.35 17.21
CA TYR A 160 5.93 14.90 16.98
C TYR A 160 4.61 14.21 16.67
N GLU A 161 3.59 14.46 17.49
CA GLU A 161 2.25 13.93 17.28
C GLU A 161 1.62 14.52 16.01
N ALA A 162 1.84 15.81 15.75
CA ALA A 162 1.36 16.44 14.53
C ALA A 162 1.99 15.83 13.27
N TYR A 163 3.29 15.52 13.28
CA TYR A 163 3.98 14.89 12.15
C TYR A 163 3.47 13.48 11.90
N LEU A 164 3.26 12.67 12.96
CA LEU A 164 2.66 11.35 12.80
C LEU A 164 1.24 11.43 12.23
N GLN A 165 0.45 12.42 12.66
CA GLN A 165 -0.89 12.64 12.14
C GLN A 165 -0.88 13.11 10.68
N GLN A 166 0.01 14.04 10.32
CA GLN A 166 0.22 14.49 8.95
C GLN A 166 0.66 13.35 8.04
N GLU A 167 1.55 12.47 8.51
CA GLU A 167 1.96 11.27 7.78
C GLU A 167 0.77 10.33 7.54
N LYS A 168 -0.07 10.08 8.55
CA LYS A 168 -1.29 9.28 8.41
C LYS A 168 -2.25 9.87 7.38
N GLU A 169 -2.44 11.18 7.39
CA GLU A 169 -3.31 11.90 6.44
C GLU A 169 -2.75 11.88 5.02
N PHE A 170 -1.45 12.12 4.86
CA PHE A 170 -0.75 12.03 3.60
C PHE A 170 -0.88 10.62 3.00
N LEU A 171 -0.54 9.57 3.76
CA LEU A 171 -0.66 8.17 3.30
C LEU A 171 -2.10 7.79 2.97
N ARG A 172 -3.09 8.37 3.66
CA ARG A 172 -4.51 8.17 3.33
C ARG A 172 -4.88 8.83 2.01
N SER A 173 -4.35 10.03 1.73
CA SER A 173 -4.55 10.72 0.46
C SER A 173 -3.95 9.97 -0.73
N LEU A 174 -2.83 9.26 -0.52
CA LEU A 174 -2.18 8.45 -1.57
C LEU A 174 -2.98 7.19 -1.98
N LYS A 175 -3.98 6.75 -1.20
CA LYS A 175 -4.82 5.60 -1.58
C LYS A 175 -5.63 5.84 -2.86
N THR A 176 -5.78 7.09 -3.27
CA THR A 176 -6.51 7.44 -4.49
C THR A 176 -5.78 8.58 -5.16
N GLU A 177 -5.24 8.31 -6.36
CA GLU A 177 -4.61 9.35 -7.17
C GLU A 177 -5.63 10.48 -7.40
N PRO A 178 -5.26 11.76 -7.15
CA PRO A 178 -6.19 12.87 -7.38
C PRO A 178 -6.72 12.82 -8.80
N LEU A 179 -8.04 12.99 -8.95
CA LEU A 179 -8.71 12.90 -10.26
C LEU A 179 -8.07 13.82 -11.30
N GLU A 180 -7.64 15.02 -10.88
CA GLU A 180 -6.95 15.97 -11.74
C GLU A 180 -5.62 15.42 -12.31
N VAL A 181 -4.85 14.67 -11.52
CA VAL A 181 -3.58 14.07 -11.96
C VAL A 181 -3.84 12.94 -12.94
N VAL A 182 -4.84 12.09 -12.66
CA VAL A 182 -5.27 11.04 -13.59
C VAL A 182 -5.72 11.67 -14.90
N ARG A 183 -6.54 12.72 -14.84
CA ARG A 183 -7.10 13.36 -16.02
C ARG A 183 -6.07 14.11 -16.86
N LYS A 184 -5.08 14.74 -16.22
CA LYS A 184 -3.90 15.31 -16.89
C LYS A 184 -3.07 14.23 -17.59
N ALA A 185 -2.95 13.03 -17.00
CA ALA A 185 -2.28 11.91 -17.67
C ALA A 185 -3.06 11.43 -18.90
N ASP A 186 -4.39 11.28 -18.78
CA ASP A 186 -5.26 10.94 -19.92
C ASP A 186 -5.15 11.98 -21.03
N TYR A 187 -5.07 13.27 -20.67
CA TYR A 187 -4.88 14.37 -21.62
C TYR A 187 -3.56 14.22 -22.39
N MET A 188 -2.46 13.98 -21.68
CA MET A 188 -1.15 13.78 -22.32
C MET A 188 -1.15 12.57 -23.27
N ASP A 189 -1.83 11.48 -22.91
CA ASP A 189 -1.98 10.31 -23.78
C ASP A 189 -2.89 10.60 -24.99
N ALA A 190 -3.94 11.42 -24.82
CA ALA A 190 -4.78 11.90 -25.92
C ALA A 190 -3.98 12.79 -26.88
N LEU A 191 -3.14 13.70 -26.37
CA LEU A 191 -2.26 14.56 -27.18
C LEU A 191 -1.25 13.74 -28.00
N ARG A 192 -0.63 12.72 -27.41
CA ARG A 192 0.28 11.80 -28.14
C ARG A 192 -0.45 11.06 -29.26
N ARG A 193 -1.65 10.53 -28.97
CA ARG A 193 -2.50 9.89 -29.98
C ARG A 193 -2.92 10.87 -31.07
N LEU A 194 -3.19 12.13 -30.73
CA LEU A 194 -3.54 13.17 -31.69
C LEU A 194 -2.37 13.48 -32.63
N GLU A 195 -1.16 13.57 -32.10
CA GLU A 195 0.06 13.76 -32.88
C GLU A 195 0.29 12.60 -33.86
N GLU A 196 0.16 11.35 -33.38
CA GLU A 196 0.27 10.15 -34.21
C GLU A 196 -0.81 10.08 -35.29
N ALA A 197 -2.07 10.35 -34.93
CA ALA A 197 -3.17 10.43 -35.88
C ALA A 197 -2.96 11.54 -36.91
N GLY A 198 -2.37 12.68 -36.49
CA GLY A 198 -2.02 13.79 -37.36
C GLY A 198 -0.95 13.42 -38.39
N ARG A 199 0.11 12.72 -37.96
CA ARG A 199 1.13 12.16 -38.86
C ARG A 199 0.54 11.18 -39.86
N CYS A 200 -0.32 10.27 -39.40
CA CYS A 200 -0.99 9.29 -40.26
C CYS A 200 -1.90 9.99 -41.28
N ARG A 201 -2.70 10.96 -40.85
CA ARG A 201 -3.53 11.79 -41.74
C ARG A 201 -2.67 12.48 -42.80
N ALA A 202 -1.62 13.19 -42.40
CA ALA A 202 -0.74 13.89 -43.33
C ALA A 202 -0.10 12.95 -44.37
N ALA A 203 0.32 11.75 -43.96
CA ALA A 203 0.85 10.73 -44.87
C ALA A 203 -0.21 10.25 -45.88
N THR A 204 -1.42 9.91 -45.41
CA THR A 204 -2.52 9.49 -46.31
C THR A 204 -3.01 10.61 -47.22
N GLU A 205 -2.94 11.86 -46.76
CA GLU A 205 -3.29 13.06 -47.54
C GLU A 205 -2.26 13.30 -48.64
N ALA A 206 -0.98 13.15 -48.36
CA ALA A 206 0.07 13.19 -49.38
C ALA A 206 -0.08 12.06 -50.42
N GLU A 207 -0.44 10.85 -49.99
CA GLU A 207 -0.69 9.72 -50.89
C GLU A 207 -1.93 9.95 -51.77
N PHE A 208 -2.99 10.52 -51.19
CA PHE A 208 -4.19 10.92 -51.93
C PHE A 208 -3.94 12.08 -52.90
N HIS A 209 -3.13 13.07 -52.54
CA HIS A 209 -2.74 14.14 -53.46
C HIS A 209 -1.92 13.63 -54.66
N ASN A 210 -1.12 12.58 -54.45
CA ASN A 210 -0.37 11.91 -55.51
C ASN A 210 -1.19 10.86 -56.29
N LEU A 211 -2.49 10.72 -56.00
CA LEU A 211 -3.33 9.66 -56.58
C LEU A 211 -3.41 9.76 -58.11
N ASP A 212 -3.60 10.96 -58.67
CA ASP A 212 -3.65 11.15 -60.12
C ASP A 212 -2.32 10.78 -60.79
N TYR A 213 -1.20 11.18 -60.19
CA TYR A 213 0.14 10.79 -60.65
C TYR A 213 0.34 9.27 -60.59
N ASN A 214 -0.07 8.62 -59.49
CA ASN A 214 0.06 7.18 -59.30
C ASN A 214 -0.85 6.37 -60.24
N ILE A 215 -2.05 6.89 -60.57
CA ILE A 215 -2.94 6.30 -61.58
C ILE A 215 -2.26 6.30 -62.96
N ILE A 216 -1.67 7.44 -63.35
CA ILE A 216 -1.09 7.63 -64.69
C ILE A 216 0.25 6.90 -64.84
N HIS A 217 1.15 7.01 -63.84
CA HIS A 217 2.54 6.57 -63.97
C HIS A 217 2.84 5.23 -63.29
N ARG A 218 2.04 4.82 -62.30
CA ARG A 218 2.23 3.55 -61.57
C ARG A 218 1.15 2.52 -61.85
N GLY A 219 0.14 2.85 -62.66
CA GLY A 219 -0.88 1.91 -63.11
C GLY A 219 -1.81 1.40 -62.00
N TYR A 220 -2.12 2.25 -61.01
CA TYR A 220 -2.99 1.87 -59.90
C TYR A 220 -4.34 1.31 -60.39
N THR A 221 -4.69 0.14 -59.87
CA THR A 221 -5.95 -0.55 -60.12
C THR A 221 -7.12 0.10 -59.36
N ARG A 222 -8.37 -0.19 -59.78
CA ARG A 222 -9.57 0.26 -59.06
C ARG A 222 -9.56 -0.10 -57.56
N LYS A 223 -8.97 -1.24 -57.19
CA LYS A 223 -8.87 -1.68 -55.79
C LYS A 223 -7.91 -0.79 -55.00
N GLU A 224 -6.76 -0.45 -55.56
CA GLU A 224 -5.76 0.42 -54.93
C GLU A 224 -6.28 1.86 -54.78
N ILE A 225 -6.97 2.38 -55.79
CA ILE A 225 -7.64 3.69 -55.71
C ILE A 225 -8.68 3.71 -54.58
N ALA A 226 -9.51 2.68 -54.48
CA ALA A 226 -10.50 2.55 -53.40
C ALA A 226 -9.82 2.44 -52.03
N HIS A 227 -8.69 1.74 -51.94
CA HIS A 227 -7.91 1.59 -50.71
C HIS A 227 -7.35 2.92 -50.21
N VAL A 228 -6.70 3.71 -51.07
CA VAL A 228 -6.15 5.04 -50.70
C VAL A 228 -7.26 5.97 -50.20
N LYS A 229 -8.41 6.00 -50.90
CA LYS A 229 -9.57 6.81 -50.47
C LYS A 229 -10.13 6.37 -49.12
N ALA A 230 -10.23 5.05 -48.90
CA ALA A 230 -10.71 4.49 -47.64
C ALA A 230 -9.73 4.76 -46.49
N GLN A 231 -8.42 4.67 -46.73
CA GLN A 231 -7.39 4.98 -45.75
C GLN A 231 -7.41 6.45 -45.35
N GLN A 232 -7.50 7.37 -46.32
CA GLN A 232 -7.61 8.81 -46.04
C GLN A 232 -8.85 9.12 -45.20
N THR A 233 -10.01 8.58 -45.60
CA THR A 233 -11.27 8.78 -44.85
C THR A 233 -11.15 8.25 -43.42
N SER A 234 -10.57 7.05 -43.26
CA SER A 234 -10.37 6.45 -41.93
C SER A 234 -9.39 7.24 -41.06
N ALA A 235 -8.31 7.77 -41.66
CA ALA A 235 -7.33 8.59 -40.95
C ALA A 235 -7.92 9.93 -40.50
N ILE A 236 -8.74 10.58 -41.33
CA ILE A 236 -9.47 11.81 -40.98
C ILE A 236 -10.44 11.54 -39.83
N THR A 237 -11.28 10.50 -39.94
CA THR A 237 -12.25 10.15 -38.88
C THR A 237 -11.55 9.85 -37.56
N ARG A 238 -10.44 9.11 -37.59
CA ARG A 238 -9.65 8.82 -36.39
C ARG A 238 -9.06 10.08 -35.77
N TRP A 239 -8.51 10.97 -36.60
CA TRP A 239 -7.95 12.24 -36.11
C TRP A 239 -9.03 13.12 -35.48
N LEU A 240 -10.20 13.26 -36.11
CA LEU A 240 -11.32 14.04 -35.57
C LEU A 240 -11.83 13.45 -34.24
N ALA A 241 -11.90 12.13 -34.12
CA ALA A 241 -12.34 11.49 -32.88
C ALA A 241 -11.38 11.78 -31.71
N VAL A 242 -10.07 11.72 -31.95
CA VAL A 242 -9.06 12.03 -30.92
C VAL A 242 -8.97 13.54 -30.65
N ASP A 243 -9.20 14.38 -31.67
CA ASP A 243 -9.27 15.84 -31.51
C ASP A 243 -10.42 16.24 -30.59
N GLU A 244 -11.59 15.62 -30.77
CA GLU A 244 -12.76 15.82 -29.91
C GLU A 244 -12.50 15.31 -28.49
N GLU A 245 -11.87 14.15 -28.34
CA GLU A 245 -11.44 13.65 -27.04
C GLU A 245 -10.52 14.64 -26.31
N CYS A 246 -9.55 15.24 -27.01
CA CYS A 246 -8.69 16.27 -26.43
C CYS A 246 -9.49 17.49 -25.98
N ARG A 247 -10.46 17.96 -26.77
CA ARG A 247 -11.29 19.13 -26.44
C ARG A 247 -12.16 18.92 -25.20
N LEU A 248 -12.75 17.74 -25.06
CA LEU A 248 -13.55 17.39 -23.88
C LEU A 248 -12.68 17.43 -22.62
N ILE A 249 -11.46 16.90 -22.69
CA ILE A 249 -10.53 16.93 -21.56
C ILE A 249 -10.04 18.37 -21.27
N GLU A 250 -9.82 19.18 -22.32
CA GLU A 250 -9.45 20.59 -22.20
C GLU A 250 -10.53 21.41 -21.46
N GLU A 251 -11.81 21.18 -21.78
CA GLU A 251 -12.94 21.82 -21.10
C GLU A 251 -13.05 21.38 -19.63
N GLU A 252 -12.88 20.09 -19.35
CA GLU A 252 -12.92 19.55 -17.99
C GLU A 252 -11.78 20.07 -17.09
N LEU A 253 -10.60 20.32 -17.68
CA LEU A 253 -9.41 20.78 -16.97
C LEU A 253 -9.21 22.30 -17.01
N ASP A 254 -10.15 23.06 -17.60
CA ASP A 254 -10.08 24.51 -17.78
C ASP A 254 -8.78 24.94 -18.50
N ILE A 255 -8.44 24.23 -19.57
CA ILE A 255 -7.24 24.48 -20.39
C ILE A 255 -7.61 25.41 -21.54
N ASP A 256 -7.23 26.68 -21.42
CA ASP A 256 -7.48 27.71 -22.44
C ASP A 256 -6.77 27.46 -23.77
N MET A 257 -5.54 26.92 -23.70
CA MET A 257 -4.69 26.69 -24.86
C MET A 257 -4.15 25.27 -24.85
N ARG A 258 -4.40 24.55 -25.94
CA ARG A 258 -3.90 23.20 -26.15
C ARG A 258 -2.39 23.12 -25.93
N TRP A 259 -1.96 22.09 -25.19
CA TRP A 259 -0.55 21.86 -24.97
C TRP A 259 0.08 21.25 -26.22
N VAL A 260 1.09 21.93 -26.74
CA VAL A 260 1.83 21.50 -27.94
C VAL A 260 3.25 21.11 -27.57
N PRO A 261 3.89 20.15 -28.27
CA PRO A 261 5.29 19.81 -28.04
C PRO A 261 6.20 21.05 -28.03
N GLY A 262 7.05 21.16 -27.01
CA GLY A 262 7.92 22.32 -26.80
C GLY A 262 7.26 23.51 -26.07
N SER A 263 5.96 23.49 -25.79
CA SER A 263 5.33 24.45 -24.88
C SER A 263 5.67 24.11 -23.42
N ALA A 264 5.79 25.14 -22.57
CA ALA A 264 6.09 24.94 -21.14
C ALA A 264 5.07 24.02 -20.43
N ALA A 265 3.79 24.13 -20.81
CA ALA A 265 2.73 23.30 -20.24
C ALA A 265 2.87 21.81 -20.66
N TYR A 266 3.21 21.55 -21.92
CA TYR A 266 3.46 20.19 -22.41
C TYR A 266 4.66 19.55 -21.70
N GLU A 267 5.79 20.27 -21.61
CA GLU A 267 6.99 19.77 -20.93
C GLU A 267 6.75 19.51 -19.43
N ALA A 268 5.97 20.37 -18.77
CA ALA A 268 5.54 20.14 -17.40
C ALA A 268 4.67 18.87 -17.27
N GLY A 269 3.74 18.65 -18.21
CA GLY A 269 2.93 17.43 -18.28
C GLY A 269 3.77 16.16 -18.47
N VAL A 270 4.79 16.21 -19.34
CA VAL A 270 5.75 15.10 -19.52
C VAL A 270 6.52 14.80 -18.23
N ALA A 271 7.01 15.84 -17.55
CA ALA A 271 7.71 15.67 -16.29
C ALA A 271 6.81 15.08 -15.18
N GLU A 272 5.54 15.48 -15.13
CA GLU A 272 4.58 14.97 -14.15
C GLU A 272 4.20 13.51 -14.42
N LEU A 273 4.07 13.12 -15.70
CA LEU A 273 3.92 11.71 -16.08
C LEU A 273 5.12 10.86 -15.62
N ALA A 274 6.35 11.34 -15.84
CA ALA A 274 7.54 10.62 -15.38
C ALA A 274 7.57 10.44 -13.85
N LYS A 275 7.19 11.48 -13.10
CA LYS A 275 7.04 11.39 -11.63
C LYS A 275 5.92 10.45 -11.21
N ARG A 276 4.81 10.42 -11.97
CA ARG A 276 3.70 9.49 -11.73
C ARG A 276 4.14 8.04 -11.94
N ASP A 277 4.86 7.74 -13.01
CA ASP A 277 5.39 6.40 -13.27
C ASP A 277 6.37 5.96 -12.18
N TYR A 278 7.24 6.88 -11.74
CA TYR A 278 8.11 6.65 -10.59
C TYR A 278 7.33 6.36 -9.30
N ARG A 279 6.31 7.18 -8.98
CA ARG A 279 5.45 6.96 -7.79
C ARG A 279 4.73 5.62 -7.85
N ARG A 280 4.19 5.24 -9.00
CA ARG A 280 3.54 3.93 -9.20
C ARG A 280 4.51 2.76 -9.02
N ALA A 281 5.72 2.88 -9.57
CA ALA A 281 6.76 1.87 -9.38
C ALA A 281 7.18 1.75 -7.91
N LEU A 282 7.27 2.88 -7.20
CA LEU A 282 7.54 2.91 -5.76
C LEU A 282 6.39 2.27 -4.97
N ASP A 283 5.14 2.64 -5.26
CA ASP A 283 3.96 2.05 -4.63
C ASP A 283 3.90 0.53 -4.85
N ASP A 284 4.22 0.06 -6.06
CA ASP A 284 4.26 -1.37 -6.37
C ASP A 284 5.40 -2.08 -5.63
N LEU A 285 6.58 -1.45 -5.51
CA LEU A 285 7.68 -1.98 -4.70
C LEU A 285 7.31 -2.06 -3.21
N GLU A 286 6.67 -1.03 -2.67
CA GLU A 286 6.19 -1.01 -1.30
C GLU A 286 5.08 -2.04 -1.05
N ARG A 287 4.25 -2.34 -2.07
CA ARG A 287 3.22 -3.40 -2.00
C ARG A 287 3.78 -4.82 -2.08
N LEU A 288 4.98 -5.02 -2.64
CA LEU A 288 5.66 -6.31 -2.60
C LEU A 288 6.12 -6.68 -1.18
N ILE A 289 6.22 -5.68 -0.30
CA ILE A 289 6.47 -5.81 1.14
C ILE A 289 5.09 -5.86 1.83
N VAL A 290 4.55 -7.09 1.89
CA VAL A 290 3.29 -7.61 2.49
C VAL A 290 2.14 -6.62 2.79
#